data_AF-A0A6A5V4X4-F1
#
_entry.id   AF-A0A6A5V4X4-F1
#
_cell.length_a   1.000
_cell.length_b   1.000
_cell.length_c   1.000
_cell.angle_alpha   90.00
_cell.angle_beta   90.00
_cell.angle_gamma   90.00
#
_symmetry.space_group_name_H-M   'P 1'
#
loop_
_entity.id
_entity.type
_entity.pdbx_description
1 polymer ?
#
loop_
_entity_poly.entity_id
_entity_poly.type
_entity_poly.pdbx_seq_one_letter_code
_entity_poly.pdbx_strand_id
1 'polypeptide(L)'
;MSKSWAEQPYTLLPLPGQPGQPTSKDANILAIAVEMAQAHNIILRGMSSIYHQCEHVKAPADITDFTTYIRSWGDMVYHHHSTEELEAFPKWDEITRAAGAQGSVTSRNVEQHHAFELGFEELRTYAAEVQEERAVYDGKKLKALLEDFAPIFNEHLHDEVKMILDLDGYDGAALKKVMDDTAQKSISTADPNVVIPLIFGCCDKTAPGAANFHLSRFFYRI
;
A
#
# COMPACT_ATOMS: atom_id res chain seq x y z
N MET A 1 -15.65 -1.76 -20.11
CA MET A 1 -16.10 -0.71 -19.18
C MET A 1 -15.19 -0.80 -17.97
N SER A 2 -14.45 0.26 -17.63
CA SER A 2 -13.67 0.29 -16.39
C SER A 2 -14.65 0.17 -15.22
N LYS A 3 -14.33 -0.68 -14.26
CA LYS A 3 -15.18 -0.87 -13.07
C LYS A 3 -14.86 0.26 -12.10
N SER A 4 -15.64 1.33 -12.17
CA SER A 4 -15.38 2.58 -11.43
C SER A 4 -15.31 2.42 -9.90
N TRP A 5 -15.81 1.32 -9.35
CA TRP A 5 -15.84 1.09 -7.89
C TRP A 5 -14.46 0.75 -7.30
N ALA A 6 -13.54 0.15 -8.08
CA ALA A 6 -12.22 -0.22 -7.55
C ALA A 6 -11.17 0.90 -7.70
N GLU A 7 -11.50 1.97 -8.43
CA GLU A 7 -10.58 3.06 -8.82
C GLU A 7 -10.99 4.41 -8.21
N GLN A 8 -11.98 4.41 -7.32
CA GLN A 8 -12.56 5.57 -6.63
C GLN A 8 -12.90 5.18 -5.19
N PRO A 9 -12.96 6.11 -4.23
CA PRO A 9 -12.66 7.55 -4.39
C PRO A 9 -11.16 7.85 -4.47
N TYR A 10 -10.31 6.86 -4.16
CA TYR A 10 -8.87 7.04 -4.09
C TYR A 10 -8.21 6.77 -5.43
N THR A 11 -7.42 7.74 -5.89
CA THR A 11 -6.85 7.71 -7.23
C THR A 11 -5.70 6.72 -7.27
N LEU A 12 -5.74 5.80 -8.23
CA LEU A 12 -4.65 4.85 -8.45
C LEU A 12 -3.43 5.53 -9.06
N LEU A 13 -2.24 5.03 -8.71
CA LEU A 13 -0.99 5.48 -9.29
C LEU A 13 -0.88 5.02 -10.74
N PRO A 14 -0.57 5.91 -11.69
CA PRO A 14 -0.10 5.47 -12.99
C PRO A 14 1.25 4.76 -12.82
N LEU A 15 1.51 3.74 -13.65
CA LEU A 15 2.80 3.07 -13.61
C LEU A 15 3.88 3.93 -14.29
N PRO A 16 5.01 4.18 -13.62
CA PRO A 16 6.16 4.82 -14.24
C PRO A 16 6.63 4.08 -15.50
N GLY A 17 7.20 4.81 -16.45
CA GLY A 17 7.71 4.26 -17.72
C GLY A 17 6.64 3.93 -18.77
N GLN A 18 5.35 4.08 -18.47
CA GLN A 18 4.28 4.01 -19.47
C GLN A 18 4.23 5.29 -20.33
N PRO A 19 3.67 5.25 -21.55
CA PRO A 19 3.55 6.44 -22.39
C PRO A 19 2.86 7.61 -21.67
N GLY A 20 3.55 8.75 -21.59
CA GLY A 20 3.05 9.96 -20.94
C GLY A 20 3.16 9.99 -19.41
N GLN A 21 3.78 8.97 -18.80
CA GLN A 21 4.03 8.91 -17.35
C GLN A 21 5.48 9.26 -17.00
N PRO A 22 5.76 9.67 -15.76
CA PRO A 22 7.13 9.86 -15.27
C PRO A 22 8.00 8.62 -15.50
N THR A 23 9.29 8.84 -15.73
CA THR A 23 10.27 7.77 -15.98
C THR A 23 11.61 8.15 -15.35
N SER A 24 12.47 7.15 -15.22
CA SER A 24 13.86 7.29 -14.79
C SER A 24 14.81 6.90 -15.93
N LYS A 25 16.02 7.47 -15.97
CA LYS A 25 17.09 7.05 -16.89
C LYS A 25 17.83 5.82 -16.38
N ASP A 26 17.87 5.61 -15.07
CA ASP A 26 18.36 4.38 -14.46
C ASP A 26 17.26 3.32 -14.46
N ALA A 27 17.53 2.18 -15.11
CA ALA A 27 16.58 1.08 -15.21
C ALA A 27 16.26 0.42 -13.85
N ASN A 28 17.18 0.46 -12.89
CA ASN A 28 16.95 -0.06 -11.55
C ASN A 28 16.00 0.86 -10.77
N ILE A 29 16.22 2.17 -10.83
CA ILE A 29 15.32 3.15 -10.20
C ILE A 29 13.93 3.07 -10.81
N LEU A 30 13.84 2.95 -12.14
CA LEU A 30 12.55 2.76 -12.81
C LEU A 30 11.86 1.47 -12.32
N ALA A 31 12.61 0.37 -12.13
CA ALA A 31 12.05 -0.87 -11.62
C ALA A 31 11.52 -0.72 -10.19
N ILE A 32 12.26 -0.07 -9.28
CA ILE A 32 11.79 0.22 -7.91
C ILE A 32 10.48 1.02 -7.97
N ALA A 33 10.43 2.08 -8.77
CA ALA A 33 9.26 2.95 -8.87
C ALA A 33 8.02 2.21 -9.40
N VAL A 34 8.21 1.30 -10.37
CA VAL A 34 7.13 0.45 -10.90
C VAL A 34 6.65 -0.54 -9.85
N GLU A 35 7.56 -1.23 -9.17
CA GLU A 35 7.23 -2.19 -8.11
C GLU A 35 6.47 -1.51 -6.96
N MET A 36 6.92 -0.32 -6.55
CA MET A 36 6.26 0.47 -5.50
C MET A 36 4.86 0.92 -5.93
N ALA A 37 4.71 1.47 -7.13
CA ALA A 37 3.41 1.87 -7.66
C ALA A 37 2.42 0.69 -7.74
N GLN A 38 2.90 -0.53 -8.00
CA GLN A 38 2.08 -1.74 -7.98
C GLN A 38 1.62 -2.10 -6.56
N ALA A 39 2.53 -2.09 -5.59
CA ALA A 39 2.20 -2.34 -4.18
C ALA A 39 1.16 -1.31 -3.68
N HIS A 40 1.39 -0.03 -3.96
CA HIS A 40 0.48 1.05 -3.57
C HIS A 40 -0.90 0.92 -4.22
N ASN A 41 -0.96 0.47 -5.46
CA ASN A 41 -2.23 0.20 -6.14
C ASN A 41 -2.99 -1.01 -5.59
N ILE A 42 -2.32 -1.97 -4.93
CA ILE A 42 -2.99 -3.05 -4.16
C ILE A 42 -3.60 -2.45 -2.89
N ILE A 43 -2.82 -1.63 -2.16
CA ILE A 43 -3.24 -0.93 -0.95
C ILE A 43 -4.49 -0.07 -1.22
N LEU A 44 -4.45 0.79 -2.25
CA LEU A 44 -5.54 1.71 -2.61
C LEU A 44 -6.82 1.00 -3.03
N ARG A 45 -6.71 -0.16 -3.70
CA ARG A 45 -7.88 -0.97 -4.05
C ARG A 45 -8.50 -1.62 -2.82
N GLY A 46 -7.68 -2.08 -1.88
CA GLY A 46 -8.16 -2.54 -0.58
C GLY A 46 -8.90 -1.44 0.17
N MET A 47 -8.31 -0.25 0.21
CA MET A 47 -8.91 0.94 0.84
C MET A 47 -10.25 1.33 0.19
N SER A 48 -10.30 1.33 -1.14
CA SER A 48 -11.52 1.63 -1.91
C SER A 48 -12.61 0.58 -1.66
N SER A 49 -12.24 -0.70 -1.56
CA SER A 49 -13.17 -1.78 -1.19
C SER A 49 -13.81 -1.53 0.18
N ILE A 50 -12.99 -1.18 1.19
CA ILE A 50 -13.50 -0.85 2.53
C ILE A 50 -14.47 0.34 2.47
N TYR A 51 -14.08 1.40 1.75
CA TYR A 51 -14.90 2.60 1.56
C TYR A 51 -16.28 2.28 0.99
N HIS A 52 -16.36 1.48 -0.07
CA HIS A 52 -17.62 1.18 -0.73
C HIS A 52 -18.49 0.23 0.08
N GLN A 53 -17.91 -0.77 0.73
CA GLN A 53 -18.69 -1.84 1.36
C GLN A 53 -19.14 -1.52 2.78
N CYS A 54 -18.46 -0.63 3.49
CA CYS A 54 -18.69 -0.41 4.93
C CYS A 54 -20.17 -0.14 5.29
N GLU A 55 -20.88 0.69 4.53
CA GLU A 55 -22.28 1.01 4.82
C GLU A 55 -23.27 -0.08 4.38
N HIS A 56 -22.85 -1.04 3.57
CA HIS A 56 -23.70 -2.09 2.98
C HIS A 56 -23.66 -3.42 3.74
N VAL A 57 -22.61 -3.68 4.52
CA VAL A 57 -22.49 -4.89 5.35
C VAL A 57 -23.46 -4.81 6.54
N LYS A 58 -24.30 -5.84 6.72
CA LYS A 58 -25.37 -5.89 7.76
C LYS A 58 -25.52 -7.22 8.47
N ALA A 59 -25.34 -8.34 7.76
CA ALA A 59 -25.51 -9.65 8.40
C ALA A 59 -24.34 -9.92 9.35
N PRO A 60 -24.57 -10.56 10.52
CA PRO A 60 -23.51 -10.84 11.48
C PRO A 60 -22.30 -11.58 10.89
N ALA A 61 -22.54 -12.59 10.06
CA ALA A 61 -21.46 -13.33 9.38
C ALA A 61 -20.65 -12.42 8.45
N ASP A 62 -21.32 -11.60 7.63
CA ASP A 62 -20.65 -10.66 6.73
C ASP A 62 -19.84 -9.60 7.50
N ILE A 63 -20.33 -9.16 8.67
CA ILE A 63 -19.59 -8.23 9.56
C ILE A 63 -18.30 -8.88 10.06
N THR A 64 -18.36 -10.15 10.50
CA THR A 64 -17.18 -10.90 10.93
C THR A 64 -16.16 -11.07 9.80
N ASP A 65 -16.62 -11.46 8.60
CA ASP A 65 -15.73 -11.61 7.44
C ASP A 65 -15.13 -10.27 7.01
N PHE A 66 -15.94 -9.21 6.99
CA PHE A 66 -15.50 -7.88 6.56
C PHE A 66 -14.51 -7.25 7.54
N THR A 67 -14.72 -7.39 8.85
CA THR A 67 -13.74 -6.93 9.87
C THR A 67 -12.45 -7.75 9.84
N THR A 68 -12.51 -9.04 9.55
CA THR A 68 -11.32 -9.87 9.29
C THR A 68 -10.54 -9.36 8.08
N TYR A 69 -11.24 -9.03 7.00
CA TYR A 69 -10.65 -8.41 5.81
C TYR A 69 -9.97 -7.07 6.10
N ILE A 70 -10.63 -6.19 6.86
CA ILE A 70 -10.07 -4.88 7.25
C ILE A 70 -8.80 -5.07 8.09
N ARG A 71 -8.79 -5.98 9.06
CA ARG A 71 -7.60 -6.29 9.87
C ARG A 71 -6.47 -6.80 9.01
N SER A 72 -6.77 -7.72 8.10
CA SER A 72 -5.79 -8.28 7.17
C SER A 72 -5.16 -7.18 6.30
N TRP A 73 -5.99 -6.28 5.73
CA TRP A 73 -5.52 -5.13 4.96
C TRP A 73 -4.68 -4.18 5.82
N GLY A 74 -5.12 -3.90 7.05
CA GLY A 74 -4.38 -3.08 8.00
C GLY A 74 -3.03 -3.69 8.38
N ASP A 75 -2.96 -4.98 8.65
CA ASP A 75 -1.69 -5.66 8.97
C ASP A 75 -0.73 -5.64 7.78
N MET A 76 -1.23 -5.80 6.55
CA MET A 76 -0.43 -5.66 5.34
C MET A 76 0.12 -4.23 5.17
N VAL A 77 -0.72 -3.20 5.35
CA VAL A 77 -0.32 -1.79 5.26
C VAL A 77 0.69 -1.45 6.35
N TYR A 78 0.46 -1.88 7.59
CA TYR A 78 1.40 -1.68 8.70
C TYR A 78 2.76 -2.33 8.40
N HIS A 79 2.75 -3.59 7.93
CA HIS A 79 3.96 -4.33 7.63
C HIS A 79 4.77 -3.69 6.50
N HIS A 80 4.10 -3.26 5.42
CA HIS A 80 4.70 -2.52 4.30
C HIS A 80 5.52 -1.32 4.79
N HIS A 81 4.88 -0.35 5.45
CA HIS A 81 5.54 0.87 5.91
C HIS A 81 6.55 0.62 7.03
N SER A 82 6.29 -0.33 7.93
CA SER A 82 7.25 -0.71 8.97
C SER A 82 8.55 -1.25 8.36
N THR A 83 8.46 -2.05 7.29
CA THR A 83 9.66 -2.58 6.63
C THR A 83 10.43 -1.51 5.88
N GLU A 84 9.77 -0.50 5.33
CA GLU A 84 10.43 0.64 4.69
C GLU A 84 11.28 1.42 5.70
N GLU A 85 10.70 1.79 6.83
CA GLU A 85 11.39 2.58 7.86
C GLU A 85 12.49 1.79 8.59
N LEU A 86 12.29 0.50 8.84
CA LEU A 86 13.28 -0.32 9.55
C LEU A 86 14.42 -0.77 8.65
N GLU A 87 14.20 -0.90 7.34
CA GLU A 87 15.16 -1.56 6.44
C GLU A 87 15.56 -0.74 5.22
N ALA A 88 14.62 -0.20 4.47
CA ALA A 88 14.90 0.41 3.17
C ALA A 88 15.41 1.85 3.32
N PHE A 89 14.61 2.71 3.96
CA PHE A 89 14.89 4.15 4.06
C PHE A 89 16.22 4.48 4.74
N PRO A 90 16.60 3.83 5.87
CA PRO A 90 17.90 4.12 6.49
C PRO A 90 19.09 3.79 5.57
N LYS A 91 19.00 2.69 4.81
CA LYS A 91 20.06 2.25 3.90
C LYS A 91 20.11 3.12 2.64
N TRP A 92 18.96 3.56 2.13
CA TRP A 92 18.92 4.54 1.04
C TRP A 92 19.54 5.87 1.45
N ASP A 93 19.23 6.37 2.65
CA ASP A 93 19.86 7.56 3.20
C ASP A 93 21.38 7.38 3.40
N GLU A 94 21.86 6.19 3.76
CA GLU A 94 23.30 5.90 3.82
C GLU A 94 23.96 5.97 2.43
N ILE A 95 23.38 5.29 1.44
CA ILE A 95 23.88 5.26 0.05
C ILE A 95 23.94 6.66 -0.55
N THR A 96 22.84 7.41 -0.44
CA THR A 96 22.73 8.75 -1.04
C THR A 96 23.65 9.77 -0.34
N ARG A 97 23.80 9.68 0.98
CA ARG A 97 24.76 10.50 1.74
C ARG A 97 26.21 10.20 1.39
N ALA A 98 26.57 8.92 1.20
CA ALA A 98 27.89 8.56 0.71
C ALA A 98 28.20 9.15 -0.68
N ALA A 99 27.16 9.40 -1.47
CA ALA A 99 27.22 10.08 -2.77
C ALA A 99 27.04 11.62 -2.69
N GLY A 100 26.96 12.21 -1.49
CA GLY A 100 26.96 13.66 -1.28
C GLY A 100 25.59 14.32 -1.12
N ALA A 101 24.51 13.54 -0.93
CA ALA A 101 23.19 14.10 -0.61
C ALA A 101 23.22 15.00 0.63
N GLN A 102 22.50 16.13 0.54
CA GLN A 102 22.35 17.06 1.66
C GLN A 102 21.07 16.70 2.43
N GLY A 103 21.23 15.91 3.49
CA GLY A 103 20.11 15.45 4.32
C GLY A 103 19.58 14.07 3.93
N SER A 104 18.44 13.70 4.51
CA SER A 104 17.73 12.44 4.26
C SER A 104 16.82 12.60 3.06
N VAL A 105 16.95 11.70 2.07
CA VAL A 105 16.10 11.69 0.87
C VAL A 105 14.72 11.09 1.16
N THR A 106 14.58 10.39 2.28
CA THR A 106 13.36 9.68 2.68
C THR A 106 12.57 10.37 3.81
N SER A 107 13.13 11.42 4.41
CA SER A 107 12.55 12.13 5.58
C SER A 107 11.09 12.54 5.42
N ARG A 108 10.70 13.07 4.25
CA ARG A 108 9.30 13.45 3.99
C ARG A 108 8.35 12.25 4.05
N ASN A 109 8.75 11.09 3.53
CA ASN A 109 7.93 9.89 3.56
C ASN A 109 7.75 9.37 4.98
N VAL A 110 8.82 9.40 5.80
CA VAL A 110 8.75 9.09 7.24
C VAL A 110 7.82 10.05 7.98
N GLU A 111 7.91 11.36 7.72
CA GLU A 111 6.99 12.35 8.30
C GLU A 111 5.53 12.06 7.91
N GLN A 112 5.29 11.65 6.67
CA GLN A 112 3.96 11.27 6.20
C GLN A 112 3.44 9.98 6.85
N HIS A 113 4.29 8.96 7.08
CA HIS A 113 3.92 7.76 7.82
C HIS A 113 3.36 8.12 9.19
N HIS A 114 4.11 8.89 9.97
CA HIS A 114 3.70 9.35 11.28
C HIS A 114 2.44 10.24 11.24
N ALA A 115 2.24 10.99 10.15
CA ALA A 115 1.08 11.87 10.02
C ALA A 115 -0.24 11.10 9.84
N PHE A 116 -0.25 9.94 9.19
CA PHE A 116 -1.46 9.11 9.02
C PHE A 116 -1.61 8.02 10.10
N GLU A 117 -0.53 7.67 10.80
CA GLU A 117 -0.45 6.53 11.72
C GLU A 117 -1.58 6.52 12.75
N LEU A 118 -1.85 7.65 13.40
CA LEU A 118 -2.87 7.73 14.45
C LEU A 118 -4.27 7.34 13.93
N GLY A 119 -4.73 7.98 12.86
CA GLY A 119 -6.06 7.69 12.28
C GLY A 119 -6.14 6.27 11.70
N PHE A 120 -5.03 5.77 11.17
CA PHE A 120 -4.93 4.39 10.72
C PHE A 120 -5.07 3.38 11.87
N GLU A 121 -4.43 3.61 13.01
CA GLU A 121 -4.56 2.77 14.20
C GLU A 121 -5.96 2.84 14.83
N GLU A 122 -6.64 3.99 14.77
CA GLU A 122 -8.03 4.09 15.21
C GLU A 122 -8.97 3.20 14.37
N LEU A 123 -8.78 3.15 13.05
CA LEU A 123 -9.53 2.25 12.17
C LEU A 123 -9.25 0.77 12.49
N ARG A 124 -7.97 0.40 12.67
CA ARG A 124 -7.58 -0.98 13.02
C ARG A 124 -8.16 -1.40 14.37
N THR A 125 -8.08 -0.52 15.36
CA THR A 125 -8.62 -0.74 16.71
C THR A 125 -10.12 -0.96 16.64
N TYR A 126 -10.85 -0.12 15.91
CA TYR A 126 -12.29 -0.28 15.77
C TYR A 126 -12.68 -1.62 15.13
N ALA A 127 -11.98 -2.05 14.08
CA ALA A 127 -12.23 -3.35 13.45
C ALA A 127 -11.98 -4.53 14.41
N ALA A 128 -10.93 -4.45 15.22
CA ALA A 128 -10.64 -5.45 16.25
C ALA A 128 -11.69 -5.47 17.37
N GLU A 129 -12.13 -4.31 17.86
CA GLU A 129 -13.17 -4.20 18.89
C GLU A 129 -14.52 -4.76 18.42
N VAL A 130 -14.89 -4.56 17.16
CA VAL A 130 -16.10 -5.16 16.59
C VAL A 130 -16.00 -6.68 16.55
N GLN A 131 -14.85 -7.21 16.10
CA GLN A 131 -14.64 -8.66 16.04
C GLN A 131 -14.62 -9.32 17.42
N GLU A 132 -14.12 -8.61 18.43
CA GLU A 132 -14.01 -9.07 19.81
C GLU A 132 -15.26 -8.74 20.64
N GLU A 133 -16.36 -8.35 19.97
CA GLU A 133 -17.67 -8.03 20.55
C GLU A 133 -17.64 -6.92 21.61
N ARG A 134 -16.60 -6.08 21.60
CA ARG A 134 -16.47 -4.88 22.45
C ARG A 134 -17.12 -3.64 21.84
N ALA A 135 -17.36 -3.65 20.54
CA ALA A 135 -18.06 -2.60 19.83
C ALA A 135 -19.14 -3.16 18.90
N VAL A 136 -20.20 -2.38 18.67
CA VAL A 136 -21.21 -2.70 17.66
C VAL A 136 -20.75 -2.15 16.30
N TYR A 137 -20.91 -2.96 15.25
CA TYR A 137 -20.59 -2.53 13.90
C TYR A 137 -21.49 -1.38 13.45
N ASP A 138 -20.86 -0.31 12.99
CA ASP A 138 -21.46 0.88 12.41
C ASP A 138 -20.64 1.25 11.18
N GLY A 139 -21.20 0.97 10.01
CA GLY A 139 -20.58 1.27 8.72
C GLY A 139 -20.27 2.75 8.52
N LYS A 140 -21.07 3.66 9.09
CA LYS A 140 -20.81 5.11 8.99
C LYS A 140 -19.62 5.52 9.85
N LYS A 141 -19.50 4.95 11.04
CA LYS A 141 -18.33 5.14 11.90
C LYS A 141 -17.06 4.64 11.21
N LEU A 142 -17.09 3.42 10.66
CA LEU A 142 -15.95 2.85 9.93
C LEU A 142 -15.54 3.74 8.75
N LYS A 143 -16.52 4.24 7.99
CA LYS A 143 -16.27 5.15 6.88
C LYS A 143 -15.61 6.45 7.32
N ALA A 144 -16.10 7.07 8.40
CA ALA A 144 -15.53 8.30 8.93
C ALA A 144 -14.08 8.10 9.42
N LEU A 145 -13.78 6.97 10.08
CA LEU A 145 -12.41 6.61 10.47
C LEU A 145 -11.50 6.45 9.25
N LEU A 146 -12.00 5.84 8.17
CA LEU A 146 -11.24 5.70 6.93
C LEU A 146 -10.99 7.07 6.26
N GLU A 147 -12.03 7.91 6.18
CA GLU A 147 -11.96 9.23 5.55
C GLU A 147 -11.03 10.20 6.29
N ASP A 148 -10.78 9.99 7.59
CA ASP A 148 -9.93 10.86 8.42
C ASP A 148 -8.45 10.84 7.97
N PHE A 149 -7.86 9.65 7.81
CA PHE A 149 -6.45 9.51 7.41
C PHE A 149 -6.25 9.36 5.89
N ALA A 150 -7.29 9.02 5.14
CA ALA A 150 -7.16 8.72 3.72
C ALA A 150 -6.53 9.83 2.85
N PRO A 151 -6.76 11.14 3.07
CA PRO A 151 -6.13 12.19 2.27
C PRO A 151 -4.60 12.17 2.36
N ILE A 152 -4.06 12.15 3.58
CA ILE A 152 -2.61 12.14 3.82
C ILE A 152 -1.99 10.81 3.39
N PHE A 153 -2.70 9.71 3.60
CA PHE A 153 -2.25 8.39 3.17
C PHE A 153 -2.19 8.28 1.65
N ASN A 154 -3.21 8.77 0.93
CA ASN A 154 -3.20 8.79 -0.53
C ASN A 154 -2.10 9.71 -1.08
N GLU A 155 -1.85 10.87 -0.46
CA GLU A 155 -0.73 11.75 -0.82
C GLU A 155 0.61 11.02 -0.66
N HIS A 156 0.83 10.41 0.51
CA HIS A 156 2.03 9.65 0.82
C HIS A 156 2.37 8.60 -0.25
N LEU A 157 1.39 7.75 -0.60
CA LEU A 157 1.59 6.69 -1.59
C LEU A 157 2.04 7.24 -2.95
N HIS A 158 1.60 8.44 -3.33
CA HIS A 158 2.04 9.10 -4.58
C HIS A 158 3.41 9.75 -4.45
N ASP A 159 3.65 10.45 -3.34
CA ASP A 159 4.91 11.14 -3.08
C ASP A 159 6.10 10.18 -2.99
N GLU A 160 5.90 8.97 -2.47
CA GLU A 160 6.98 7.98 -2.41
C GLU A 160 7.44 7.54 -3.80
N VAL A 161 6.52 7.24 -4.71
CA VAL A 161 6.89 6.88 -6.09
C VAL A 161 7.62 8.02 -6.77
N LYS A 162 7.23 9.27 -6.48
CA LYS A 162 7.96 10.44 -6.96
C LYS A 162 9.35 10.54 -6.35
N MET A 163 9.49 10.36 -5.04
CA MET A 163 10.78 10.37 -4.33
C MET A 163 11.72 9.34 -4.93
N ILE A 164 11.24 8.12 -5.19
CA ILE A 164 12.04 7.06 -5.84
C ILE A 164 12.56 7.52 -7.20
N LEU A 165 11.70 8.12 -8.04
CA LEU A 165 12.12 8.63 -9.35
C LEU A 165 13.13 9.78 -9.24
N ASP A 166 13.04 10.60 -8.19
CA ASP A 166 13.97 11.70 -7.91
C ASP A 166 15.35 11.20 -7.42
N LEU A 167 15.52 9.89 -7.17
CA LEU A 167 16.83 9.28 -6.88
C LEU A 167 17.72 9.12 -8.12
N ASP A 168 17.24 9.55 -9.30
CA ASP A 168 18.02 9.54 -10.54
C ASP A 168 19.37 10.28 -10.34
N GLY A 169 20.47 9.57 -10.56
CA GLY A 169 21.83 10.07 -10.32
C GLY A 169 22.54 9.49 -9.09
N TYR A 170 21.85 8.71 -8.25
CA TYR A 170 22.46 7.84 -7.25
C TYR A 170 22.72 6.43 -7.79
N ASP A 171 23.34 5.57 -6.98
CA ASP A 171 23.60 4.17 -7.34
C ASP A 171 22.29 3.35 -7.33
N GLY A 172 21.57 3.37 -8.46
CA GLY A 172 20.31 2.67 -8.61
C GLY A 172 20.41 1.16 -8.38
N ALA A 173 21.56 0.53 -8.71
CA ALA A 173 21.77 -0.88 -8.48
C ALA A 173 21.87 -1.21 -6.98
N ALA A 174 22.59 -0.38 -6.21
CA ALA A 174 22.65 -0.52 -4.75
C ALA A 174 21.28 -0.27 -4.10
N LEU A 175 20.56 0.77 -4.54
CA LEU A 175 19.20 1.08 -4.04
C LEU A 175 18.22 -0.06 -4.32
N LYS A 176 18.26 -0.64 -5.54
CA LYS A 176 17.43 -1.78 -5.93
C LYS A 176 17.76 -3.02 -5.13
N LYS A 177 19.05 -3.28 -4.87
CA LYS A 177 19.47 -4.40 -4.02
C LYS A 177 18.88 -4.27 -2.61
N VAL A 178 18.90 -3.07 -2.04
CA VAL A 178 18.25 -2.80 -0.74
C VAL A 178 16.76 -3.11 -0.82
N MET A 179 16.07 -2.65 -1.87
CA MET A 179 14.64 -2.90 -2.04
C MET A 179 14.32 -4.40 -2.17
N ASP A 180 15.12 -5.14 -2.94
CA ASP A 180 14.95 -6.59 -3.12
C ASP A 180 15.15 -7.34 -1.79
N ASP A 181 16.19 -6.97 -1.02
CA ASP A 181 16.45 -7.56 0.29
C ASP A 181 15.28 -7.26 1.26
N THR A 182 14.75 -6.03 1.24
CA THR A 182 13.60 -5.61 2.06
C THR A 182 12.34 -6.37 1.67
N ALA A 183 12.03 -6.48 0.37
CA ALA A 183 10.89 -7.23 -0.14
C ALA A 183 10.97 -8.72 0.24
N GLN A 184 12.16 -9.32 0.12
CA GLN A 184 12.38 -10.71 0.50
C GLN A 184 12.17 -10.92 2.01
N LYS A 185 12.64 -9.99 2.84
CA LYS A 185 12.41 -10.03 4.30
C LYS A 185 10.92 -9.87 4.63
N SER A 186 10.25 -8.90 3.99
CA SER A 186 8.82 -8.65 4.14
C SER A 186 8.00 -9.90 3.82
N ILE A 187 8.27 -10.58 2.70
CA ILE A 187 7.62 -11.84 2.31
C ILE A 187 7.89 -12.95 3.33
N SER A 188 9.13 -13.08 3.83
CA SER A 188 9.49 -14.15 4.77
C SER A 188 8.85 -14.03 6.16
N THR A 189 8.36 -12.85 6.51
CA THR A 189 7.78 -12.52 7.82
C THR A 189 6.27 -12.33 7.77
N ALA A 190 5.69 -12.27 6.57
CA ALA A 190 4.25 -12.17 6.36
C ALA A 190 3.54 -13.52 6.58
N ASP A 191 2.29 -13.48 7.08
CA ASP A 191 1.41 -14.65 7.07
C ASP A 191 0.88 -14.87 5.64
N PRO A 192 1.23 -15.97 4.97
CA PRO A 192 0.78 -16.24 3.61
C PRO A 192 -0.75 -16.41 3.51
N ASN A 193 -1.43 -16.82 4.59
CA ASN A 193 -2.89 -16.96 4.59
C ASN A 193 -3.61 -15.61 4.64
N VAL A 194 -2.92 -14.55 5.02
CA VAL A 194 -3.43 -13.18 5.09
C VAL A 194 -3.07 -12.43 3.81
N VAL A 195 -1.79 -12.44 3.44
CA VAL A 195 -1.27 -11.61 2.34
C VAL A 195 -1.68 -12.14 0.96
N ILE A 196 -1.67 -13.47 0.74
CA ILE A 196 -1.98 -14.04 -0.58
C ILE A 196 -3.42 -13.70 -1.00
N PRO A 197 -4.47 -13.94 -0.17
CA PRO A 197 -5.84 -13.58 -0.54
C PRO A 197 -6.04 -12.09 -0.82
N LEU A 198 -5.34 -11.22 -0.09
CA LEU A 198 -5.42 -9.76 -0.30
C LEU A 198 -4.83 -9.32 -1.63
N ILE A 199 -3.60 -9.76 -1.93
CA ILE A 199 -2.96 -9.55 -3.23
C ILE A 199 -3.89 -10.07 -4.33
N PHE A 200 -4.47 -11.25 -4.10
CA PHE A 200 -5.35 -11.89 -5.05
C PHE A 200 -6.66 -11.11 -5.32
N GLY A 201 -7.23 -10.50 -4.28
CA GLY A 201 -8.42 -9.66 -4.39
C GLY A 201 -8.15 -8.27 -4.96
N CYS A 202 -6.93 -7.74 -4.77
CA CYS A 202 -6.61 -6.33 -5.05
C CYS A 202 -5.62 -6.13 -6.20
N CYS A 203 -5.00 -7.18 -6.75
CA CYS A 203 -4.15 -7.07 -7.93
C CYS A 203 -4.95 -6.84 -9.22
N ASP A 204 -4.39 -6.00 -10.10
CA ASP A 204 -4.88 -5.82 -11.46
C ASP A 204 -4.14 -6.73 -12.43
N LYS A 205 -4.92 -7.50 -13.21
CA LYS A 205 -4.41 -8.42 -14.24
C LYS A 205 -3.80 -7.71 -15.43
N THR A 206 -4.15 -6.44 -15.64
CA THR A 206 -3.71 -5.63 -16.77
C THR A 206 -2.47 -4.81 -16.47
N ALA A 207 -2.01 -4.78 -15.21
CA ALA A 207 -0.78 -4.11 -14.84
C ALA A 207 0.44 -4.79 -15.50
N PRO A 208 1.26 -4.06 -16.29
CA PRO A 208 2.56 -4.52 -16.77
C PRO A 208 3.38 -5.17 -15.65
N GLY A 209 3.79 -6.43 -15.79
CA GLY A 209 4.50 -7.20 -14.76
C GLY A 209 3.65 -8.21 -13.98
N ALA A 210 2.32 -8.04 -13.92
CA ALA A 210 1.41 -8.99 -13.29
C ALA A 210 1.10 -10.23 -14.16
N ALA A 211 1.53 -10.23 -15.43
CA ALA A 211 1.23 -11.28 -16.41
C ALA A 211 1.79 -12.68 -16.04
N ASN A 212 2.83 -12.73 -15.20
CA ASN A 212 3.43 -13.98 -14.71
C ASN A 212 2.87 -14.44 -13.36
N PHE A 213 1.95 -13.69 -12.76
CA PHE A 213 1.36 -14.02 -11.47
C PHE A 213 -0.01 -14.70 -11.69
N HIS A 214 -0.05 -16.02 -11.53
CA HIS A 214 -1.26 -16.81 -11.75
C HIS A 214 -2.21 -16.73 -10.57
N LEU A 215 -3.46 -16.36 -10.87
CA LEU A 215 -4.34 -15.90 -9.83
C LEU A 215 -5.83 -16.26 -10.01
N SER A 216 -6.37 -17.01 -9.05
CA SER A 216 -7.73 -17.53 -8.98
C SER A 216 -8.78 -16.45 -8.66
N ARG A 217 -9.97 -16.59 -9.23
CA ARG A 217 -11.07 -15.61 -9.19
C ARG A 217 -11.88 -15.77 -7.90
N PHE A 218 -11.55 -15.06 -6.81
CA PHE A 218 -12.31 -15.22 -5.57
C PHE A 218 -13.37 -14.14 -5.24
N PHE A 219 -13.33 -12.92 -5.81
CA PHE A 219 -14.26 -11.86 -5.37
C PHE A 219 -15.03 -11.10 -6.48
N TYR A 220 -15.25 -11.70 -7.66
CA TYR A 220 -15.96 -11.02 -8.76
C TYR A 220 -17.45 -11.37 -8.94
N ARG A 221 -18.12 -11.90 -7.92
CA ARG A 221 -19.58 -12.09 -7.96
C ARG A 221 -20.22 -11.78 -6.61
N ILE A 222 -20.50 -10.50 -6.39
CA ILE A 222 -21.75 -10.05 -5.77
C ILE A 222 -22.21 -8.81 -6.54
#